data_AF-A0A938G962-F1
#
_entry.id   AF-A0A938G962-F1
#
_cell.length_a   1.000
_cell.length_b   1.000
_cell.length_c   1.000
_cell.angle_alpha   90.00
_cell.angle_beta   90.00
_cell.angle_gamma   90.00
#
_symmetry.space_group_name_H-M   'P 1'
#
loop_
_entity.id
_entity.type
_entity.pdbx_description
1 polymer ?
#
loop_
_entity_poly.entity_id
_entity_poly.type
_entity_poly.pdbx_seq_one_letter_code
_entity_poly.pdbx_strand_id
1 'polypeptide(L)'
;MLTVYGVTLLAAKAKDEMHERAMRESVGSLIEPWLENTWPHVKRTNTTQVLMHSSVTDKVFRCEITEQHPTDDARQVTLVSIFPATRRGDLCVDIRREVRPTGPLILPRTRSERPAQSLTTLVADVARELRVRDANSFVSGSPSRVSTSDEGAAVAALIDAPSRRLPVVVECTSTRGTNTATTADTARVLTGIAHVYHLTTAAAEQGFNDHYGKRKASSSWVLVAWPRAGKTIMLTEYPQSDDERLVDELIAAAVGALPPLPRPSTRPQSTPSVPIQQVVANTSSPEVGDLRRKNQELEQRVAELQADYDDLHENLTLTDHLNGKIVEERERYLNQLTELLALRDDTTQWNRTLDVVQRAKRAFVMLDFHPDVEDRLGSTQFSPATNQRI
;
A
#
# COMPACT_ATOMS: atom_id res chain seq x y z
N MET A 1 -11.35 -16.96 1.17
CA MET A 1 -9.95 -16.56 1.00
C MET A 1 -9.68 -15.44 1.98
N LEU A 2 -8.63 -15.56 2.80
CA LEU A 2 -8.25 -14.57 3.79
C LEU A 2 -6.78 -14.22 3.59
N THR A 3 -6.46 -12.94 3.35
CA THR A 3 -5.07 -12.49 3.35
C THR A 3 -4.60 -12.33 4.79
N VAL A 4 -3.51 -12.99 5.15
CA VAL A 4 -2.96 -13.00 6.52
C VAL A 4 -1.68 -12.18 6.64
N TYR A 5 -1.04 -11.89 5.51
CA TYR A 5 0.11 -11.01 5.37
C TYR A 5 0.16 -10.45 3.96
N GLY A 6 0.59 -9.19 3.80
CA GLY A 6 0.99 -8.70 2.50
C GLY A 6 1.67 -7.34 2.54
N VAL A 7 2.49 -7.10 1.53
CA VAL A 7 3.28 -5.87 1.36
C VAL A 7 3.24 -5.46 -0.10
N THR A 8 3.16 -4.15 -0.33
CA THR A 8 3.28 -3.53 -1.64
C THR A 8 4.48 -2.59 -1.65
N LEU A 9 5.51 -2.95 -2.42
CA LEU A 9 6.71 -2.15 -2.62
C LEU A 9 6.58 -1.35 -3.92
N LEU A 10 6.77 -0.04 -3.83
CA LEU A 10 6.73 0.87 -4.97
C LEU A 10 8.14 1.36 -5.28
N ALA A 11 8.69 0.89 -6.39
CA ALA A 11 9.97 1.38 -6.88
C ALA A 11 9.77 2.66 -7.70
N ALA A 12 10.84 3.44 -7.82
CA ALA A 12 10.82 4.65 -8.63
C ALA A 12 10.42 4.34 -10.09
N LYS A 13 9.65 5.26 -10.69
CA LYS A 13 9.32 5.21 -12.11
C LYS A 13 10.56 4.95 -12.98
N ALA A 14 10.46 3.96 -13.86
CA ALA A 14 11.49 3.66 -14.83
C ALA A 14 11.72 4.84 -15.79
N LYS A 15 12.94 4.95 -16.32
CA LYS A 15 13.32 6.04 -17.24
C LYS A 15 12.78 5.80 -18.64
N ASP A 16 12.79 4.54 -19.04
CA ASP A 16 12.36 4.00 -20.32
C ASP A 16 11.97 2.52 -20.13
N GLU A 17 11.44 1.89 -21.18
CA GLU A 17 11.02 0.49 -21.16
C GLU A 17 12.18 -0.48 -20.92
N MET A 18 13.39 -0.15 -21.36
CA MET A 18 14.58 -0.99 -21.16
C MET A 18 14.99 -1.01 -19.69
N HIS A 19 14.95 0.15 -19.03
CA HIS A 19 15.19 0.29 -17.59
C HIS A 19 14.10 -0.42 -16.78
N GLU A 20 12.82 -0.31 -17.17
CA GLU A 20 11.74 -1.07 -16.52
C GLU A 20 11.99 -2.57 -16.61
N ARG A 21 12.35 -3.06 -17.81
CA ARG A 21 12.66 -4.47 -18.03
C ARG A 21 13.84 -4.93 -17.17
N ALA A 22 14.90 -4.13 -17.09
CA ALA A 22 16.06 -4.43 -16.23
C ALA A 22 15.67 -4.49 -14.74
N MET A 23 14.82 -3.58 -14.27
CA MET A 23 14.30 -3.61 -12.90
C MET A 23 13.43 -4.86 -12.64
N ARG A 24 12.62 -5.28 -13.61
CA ARG A 24 11.85 -6.52 -13.50
C ARG A 24 12.77 -7.74 -13.44
N GLU A 25 13.74 -7.82 -14.35
CA GLU A 25 14.73 -8.91 -14.40
C GLU A 25 15.55 -9.00 -13.11
N SER A 26 15.91 -7.87 -12.49
CA SER A 26 16.61 -7.87 -11.19
C SER A 26 15.75 -8.38 -10.04
N VAL A 27 14.43 -8.13 -10.05
CA VAL A 27 13.51 -8.78 -9.10
C VAL A 27 13.38 -10.27 -9.40
N GLY A 28 13.30 -10.65 -10.67
CA GLY A 28 13.25 -12.05 -11.09
C GLY A 28 14.44 -12.87 -10.60
N SER A 29 15.64 -12.31 -10.68
CA SER A 29 16.88 -12.94 -10.22
C SER A 29 16.95 -13.13 -8.70
N LEU A 30 16.11 -12.44 -7.92
CA LEU A 30 15.93 -12.68 -6.49
C LEU A 30 14.89 -13.78 -6.21
N ILE A 31 13.84 -13.87 -7.03
CA ILE A 31 12.74 -14.83 -6.84
C ILE A 31 13.21 -16.26 -7.07
N GLU A 32 14.01 -16.52 -8.10
CA GLU A 32 14.47 -17.88 -8.42
C GLU A 32 15.32 -18.52 -7.30
N PRO A 33 16.39 -17.88 -6.78
CA PRO A 33 17.15 -18.41 -5.66
C PRO A 33 16.31 -18.54 -4.38
N TRP A 34 15.42 -17.58 -4.12
CA TRP A 34 14.52 -17.65 -2.97
C TRP A 34 13.58 -18.87 -3.05
N LEU A 35 13.02 -19.15 -4.23
CA LEU A 35 12.21 -20.33 -4.48
C LEU A 35 13.03 -21.61 -4.31
N GLU A 36 14.24 -21.69 -4.85
CA GLU A 36 15.04 -22.91 -4.73
C GLU A 36 15.52 -23.15 -3.29
N ASN A 37 15.78 -22.09 -2.52
CA ASN A 37 16.13 -22.22 -1.10
C ASN A 37 14.93 -22.62 -0.23
N THR A 38 13.74 -22.11 -0.53
CA THR A 38 12.54 -22.30 0.32
C THR A 38 11.71 -23.51 -0.10
N TRP A 39 11.50 -23.69 -1.41
CA TRP A 39 10.79 -24.82 -2.03
C TRP A 39 11.61 -25.40 -3.20
N PRO A 40 12.72 -26.11 -2.89
CA PRO A 40 13.59 -26.71 -3.90
C PRO A 40 12.80 -27.58 -4.87
N HIS A 41 13.10 -27.52 -6.17
CA HIS A 41 12.34 -28.26 -7.18
C HIS A 41 12.19 -29.76 -6.85
N VAL A 42 13.28 -30.37 -6.34
CA VAL A 42 13.34 -31.79 -5.97
C VAL A 42 12.42 -32.15 -4.78
N LYS A 43 12.07 -31.18 -3.94
CA LYS A 43 11.20 -31.37 -2.76
C LYS A 43 9.74 -31.00 -3.01
N ARG A 44 9.38 -30.51 -4.20
CA ARG A 44 7.99 -30.16 -4.52
C ARG A 44 7.18 -31.44 -4.69
N THR A 45 6.13 -31.58 -3.91
CA THR A 45 5.20 -32.71 -3.94
C THR A 45 3.82 -32.24 -4.37
N ASN A 46 2.84 -33.14 -4.46
CA ASN A 46 1.45 -32.76 -4.78
C ASN A 46 0.83 -31.78 -3.76
N THR A 47 1.40 -31.66 -2.56
CA THR A 47 0.96 -30.72 -1.52
C THR A 47 1.64 -29.36 -1.60
N THR A 48 2.66 -29.21 -2.45
CA THR A 48 3.42 -27.96 -2.65
C THR A 48 3.57 -27.69 -4.15
N GLN A 49 2.76 -26.79 -4.68
CA GLN A 49 2.77 -26.42 -6.09
C GLN A 49 3.35 -25.02 -6.26
N VAL A 50 4.22 -24.85 -7.25
CA VAL A 50 4.76 -23.54 -7.64
C VAL A 50 4.37 -23.31 -9.10
N LEU A 51 3.59 -22.26 -9.35
CA LEU A 51 3.08 -21.91 -10.66
C LEU A 51 3.56 -20.51 -11.05
N MET A 52 4.16 -20.42 -12.23
CA MET A 52 4.56 -19.16 -12.86
C MET A 52 3.57 -18.88 -13.98
N HIS A 53 2.74 -17.85 -13.82
CA HIS A 53 1.67 -17.54 -14.78
C HIS A 53 2.17 -16.80 -16.03
N SER A 54 3.39 -16.24 -15.99
CA SER A 54 3.92 -15.29 -16.98
C SER A 54 5.43 -15.14 -16.83
N SER A 55 6.11 -14.58 -17.84
CA SER A 55 7.52 -14.20 -17.73
C SER A 55 7.69 -13.01 -16.77
N VAL A 56 8.82 -12.93 -16.07
CA VAL A 56 9.17 -11.77 -15.23
C VAL A 56 9.18 -10.47 -16.04
N THR A 57 9.53 -10.56 -17.32
CA THR A 57 9.57 -9.43 -18.26
C THR A 57 8.19 -9.03 -18.79
N ASP A 58 7.14 -9.83 -18.56
CA ASP A 58 5.79 -9.47 -18.98
C ASP A 58 5.26 -8.31 -18.11
N LYS A 59 4.30 -7.54 -18.63
CA LYS A 59 3.73 -6.38 -17.92
C LYS A 59 3.18 -6.76 -16.55
N VAL A 60 2.55 -7.92 -16.43
CA VAL A 60 2.11 -8.48 -15.16
C VAL A 60 2.78 -9.84 -14.99
N PHE A 61 3.71 -9.91 -14.05
CA PHE A 61 4.29 -11.16 -13.58
C PHE A 61 3.54 -11.69 -12.36
N ARG A 62 3.31 -13.01 -12.27
CA ARG A 62 2.85 -13.67 -11.05
C ARG A 62 3.48 -15.04 -10.83
N CYS A 63 4.06 -15.20 -9.65
CA CYS A 63 4.43 -16.48 -9.04
C CYS A 63 3.42 -16.82 -7.94
N GLU A 64 2.89 -18.03 -7.97
CA GLU A 64 1.97 -18.57 -6.97
C GLU A 64 2.53 -19.85 -6.37
N ILE A 65 2.68 -19.86 -5.05
CA ILE A 65 3.12 -21.03 -4.28
C ILE A 65 1.94 -21.49 -3.43
N THR A 66 1.44 -22.68 -3.67
CA THR A 66 0.35 -23.28 -2.91
C THR A 66 0.88 -24.43 -2.07
N GLU A 67 0.69 -24.37 -0.76
CA GLU A 67 1.08 -25.40 0.20
C GLU A 67 -0.10 -25.83 1.10
N GLN A 68 -0.05 -27.02 1.71
CA GLN A 68 -0.99 -27.36 2.79
C GLN A 68 -0.71 -26.47 4.00
N HIS A 69 -1.75 -25.90 4.61
CA HIS A 69 -1.62 -25.16 5.85
C HIS A 69 -1.15 -26.12 6.98
N PRO A 70 -0.15 -25.76 7.80
CA PRO A 70 0.48 -26.70 8.75
C PRO A 70 -0.47 -27.23 9.83
N THR A 71 -1.48 -26.44 10.23
CA THR A 71 -2.37 -26.78 11.35
C THR A 71 -3.83 -26.95 10.96
N ASP A 72 -4.20 -26.57 9.72
CA ASP A 72 -5.61 -26.43 9.34
C ASP A 72 -5.90 -27.22 8.06
N ASP A 73 -7.17 -27.58 7.89
CA ASP A 73 -7.69 -28.05 6.60
C ASP A 73 -7.92 -26.85 5.66
N ALA A 74 -6.81 -26.25 5.26
CA ALA A 74 -6.74 -25.14 4.32
C ALA A 74 -5.47 -25.25 3.46
N ARG A 75 -5.48 -24.59 2.30
CA ARG A 75 -4.26 -24.23 1.57
C ARG A 75 -3.74 -22.90 2.06
N GLN A 76 -2.43 -22.81 2.15
CA GLN A 76 -1.72 -21.55 2.27
C GLN A 76 -1.14 -21.20 0.91
N VAL A 77 -1.38 -19.96 0.47
CA VAL A 77 -0.96 -19.50 -0.85
C VAL A 77 -0.10 -18.27 -0.71
N THR A 78 1.14 -18.35 -1.17
CA THR A 78 2.04 -17.20 -1.27
C THR A 78 2.02 -16.69 -2.71
N LEU A 79 1.76 -15.40 -2.88
CA LEU A 79 1.72 -14.72 -4.17
C LEU A 79 2.85 -13.71 -4.23
N VAL A 80 3.62 -13.72 -5.31
CA VAL A 80 4.59 -12.67 -5.66
C VAL A 80 4.22 -12.14 -7.04
N SER A 81 3.82 -10.89 -7.12
CA SER A 81 3.39 -10.24 -8.36
C SER A 81 4.24 -9.00 -8.65
N ILE A 82 4.53 -8.78 -9.94
CA ILE A 82 5.21 -7.55 -10.40
C ILE A 82 4.33 -6.93 -11.49
N PHE A 83 3.94 -5.67 -11.32
CA PHE A 83 3.05 -4.99 -12.27
C PHE A 83 3.27 -3.47 -12.25
N PRO A 84 2.91 -2.73 -13.31
CA PRO A 84 2.95 -1.28 -13.27
C PRO A 84 1.86 -0.74 -12.34
N ALA A 85 2.20 0.19 -11.46
CA ALA A 85 1.22 0.90 -10.64
C ALA A 85 0.34 1.79 -11.54
N THR A 86 -0.97 1.57 -11.48
CA THR A 86 -2.00 2.16 -12.38
C THR A 86 -1.98 3.69 -12.48
N ARG A 87 -1.47 4.40 -11.46
CA ARG A 87 -1.57 5.88 -11.39
C ARG A 87 -0.28 6.65 -11.66
N ARG A 88 0.90 6.02 -11.64
CA ARG A 88 2.20 6.75 -11.68
C ARG A 88 3.26 6.17 -12.61
N GLY A 89 3.05 4.97 -13.15
CA GLY A 89 4.10 4.26 -13.90
C GLY A 89 5.25 3.77 -13.02
N ASP A 90 5.06 3.77 -11.70
CA ASP A 90 5.97 3.14 -10.74
C ASP A 90 5.90 1.62 -10.92
N LEU A 91 7.04 0.93 -10.74
CA LEU A 91 7.04 -0.54 -10.73
C LEU A 91 6.57 -1.01 -9.35
N CYS A 92 5.49 -1.78 -9.32
CA CYS A 92 4.90 -2.32 -8.12
C CYS A 92 5.33 -3.79 -7.95
N VAL A 93 5.92 -4.12 -6.81
CA VAL A 93 6.14 -5.51 -6.39
C VAL A 93 5.25 -5.79 -5.19
N ASP A 94 4.37 -6.77 -5.35
CA ASP A 94 3.37 -7.11 -4.36
C ASP A 94 3.59 -8.56 -3.89
N ILE A 95 3.67 -8.74 -2.58
CA ILE A 95 3.95 -10.03 -1.95
C ILE A 95 2.86 -10.30 -0.92
N ARG A 96 2.10 -11.38 -1.06
CA ARG A 96 0.99 -11.74 -0.17
C ARG A 96 1.07 -13.18 0.30
N ARG A 97 0.49 -13.42 1.46
CA ARG A 97 0.18 -14.76 1.96
C ARG A 97 -1.31 -14.82 2.29
N GLU A 98 -1.97 -15.82 1.72
CA GLU A 98 -3.40 -16.06 1.83
C GLU A 98 -3.65 -17.44 2.42
N VAL A 99 -4.76 -17.58 3.13
CA VAL A 99 -5.31 -18.86 3.56
C VAL A 99 -6.62 -19.09 2.81
N ARG A 100 -6.68 -20.23 2.11
CA ARG A 100 -7.82 -20.65 1.28
C ARG A 100 -8.38 -21.96 1.86
N PRO A 101 -9.65 -22.03 2.24
CA PRO A 101 -10.22 -23.25 2.83
C PRO A 101 -10.23 -24.39 1.80
N THR A 102 -9.92 -25.61 2.24
CA THR A 102 -10.00 -26.84 1.42
C THR A 102 -11.30 -27.59 1.72
N GLY A 103 -12.44 -26.93 1.57
CA GLY A 103 -13.75 -27.53 1.84
C GLY A 103 -14.80 -26.52 2.33
N PRO A 104 -15.89 -26.97 2.98
CA PRO A 104 -16.95 -26.10 3.50
C PRO A 104 -16.54 -25.33 4.77
N LEU A 105 -15.25 -25.33 5.13
CA LEU A 105 -14.74 -24.70 6.34
C LEU A 105 -14.92 -23.18 6.27
N ILE A 106 -15.51 -22.60 7.34
CA ILE A 106 -15.56 -21.16 7.55
C ILE A 106 -14.28 -20.75 8.28
N LEU A 107 -13.40 -20.02 7.61
CA LEU A 107 -12.22 -19.43 8.26
C LEU A 107 -12.63 -18.25 9.16
N PRO A 108 -12.01 -18.05 10.33
CA PRO A 108 -12.20 -16.85 11.14
C PRO A 108 -11.95 -15.57 10.31
N ARG A 109 -12.73 -14.51 10.54
CA ARG A 109 -12.61 -13.24 9.79
C ARG A 109 -11.28 -12.53 9.97
N THR A 110 -10.60 -12.74 11.10
CA THR A 110 -9.35 -12.06 11.45
C THR A 110 -8.32 -13.11 11.87
N ARG A 111 -7.28 -13.25 11.05
CA ARG A 111 -6.10 -14.03 11.36
C ARG A 111 -4.89 -13.23 10.91
N SER A 112 -4.12 -12.71 11.85
CA SER A 112 -2.74 -12.29 11.59
C SER A 112 -1.86 -13.53 11.77
N GLU A 113 -1.17 -13.92 10.72
CA GLU A 113 -0.10 -14.92 10.83
C GLU A 113 1.22 -14.20 10.63
N ARG A 114 2.18 -14.42 11.54
CA ARG A 114 3.52 -13.86 11.34
C ARG A 114 4.14 -14.48 10.08
N PRO A 115 4.67 -13.65 9.17
CA PRO A 115 5.27 -14.15 7.94
C PRO A 115 6.51 -14.99 8.26
N ALA A 116 6.71 -16.06 7.48
CA ALA A 116 7.92 -16.84 7.54
C ALA A 116 9.15 -15.97 7.23
N GLN A 117 10.29 -16.29 7.85
CA GLN A 117 11.53 -15.54 7.66
C GLN A 117 11.94 -15.43 6.19
N SER A 118 11.83 -16.52 5.43
CA SER A 118 12.12 -16.55 4.00
C SER A 118 11.33 -15.49 3.22
N LEU A 119 10.06 -15.25 3.58
CA LEU A 119 9.21 -14.27 2.92
C LEU A 119 9.67 -12.83 3.22
N THR A 120 9.95 -12.54 4.49
CA THR A 120 10.45 -11.20 4.89
C THR A 120 11.83 -10.91 4.33
N THR A 121 12.69 -11.93 4.18
CA THR A 121 13.99 -11.79 3.52
C THR A 121 13.83 -11.42 2.05
N LEU A 122 12.91 -12.07 1.32
CA LEU A 122 12.60 -11.67 -0.06
C LEU A 122 12.14 -10.21 -0.14
N VAL A 123 11.24 -9.79 0.75
CA VAL A 123 10.76 -8.39 0.80
C VAL A 123 11.93 -7.43 1.03
N ALA A 124 12.84 -7.74 1.96
CA ALA A 124 14.02 -6.93 2.24
C ALA A 124 14.98 -6.85 1.04
N ASP A 125 15.21 -7.99 0.37
CA ASP A 125 16.08 -8.09 -0.79
C ASP A 125 15.53 -7.29 -1.97
N VAL A 126 14.22 -7.41 -2.25
CA VAL A 126 13.55 -6.62 -3.28
C VAL A 126 13.59 -5.12 -2.95
N ALA A 127 13.30 -4.74 -1.70
CA ALA A 127 13.34 -3.35 -1.27
C ALA A 127 14.73 -2.74 -1.45
N ARG A 128 15.78 -3.51 -1.15
CA ARG A 128 17.18 -3.11 -1.31
C ARG A 128 17.60 -3.02 -2.78
N GLU A 129 17.28 -4.03 -3.58
CA GLU A 129 17.62 -4.10 -5.01
C GLU A 129 16.99 -2.94 -5.79
N LEU A 130 15.70 -2.70 -5.56
CA LEU A 130 14.97 -1.60 -6.21
C LEU A 130 15.17 -0.25 -5.52
N ARG A 131 15.95 -0.20 -4.43
CA ARG A 131 16.20 1.00 -3.62
C ARG A 131 14.89 1.71 -3.24
N VAL A 132 13.91 0.94 -2.80
CA VAL A 132 12.55 1.39 -2.49
C VAL A 132 12.60 2.46 -1.40
N ARG A 133 11.85 3.55 -1.63
CA ARG A 133 11.76 4.68 -0.72
C ARG A 133 10.32 5.00 -0.37
N ASP A 134 10.13 5.46 0.85
CA ASP A 134 8.90 6.03 1.35
C ASP A 134 9.22 7.39 1.96
N ALA A 135 8.63 8.47 1.40
CA ALA A 135 8.96 9.85 1.73
C ALA A 135 10.48 10.14 1.79
N ASN A 136 11.23 9.69 0.77
CA ASN A 136 12.69 9.75 0.63
C ASN A 136 13.51 8.87 1.59
N SER A 137 12.90 8.24 2.59
CA SER A 137 13.55 7.27 3.47
C SER A 137 13.56 5.88 2.84
N PHE A 138 14.69 5.16 2.95
CA PHE A 138 14.76 3.79 2.45
C PHE A 138 13.93 2.85 3.31
N VAL A 139 13.22 1.92 2.66
CA VAL A 139 12.56 0.81 3.35
C VAL A 139 13.63 -0.21 3.76
N SER A 140 13.67 -0.58 5.03
CA SER A 140 14.66 -1.50 5.60
C SER A 140 14.01 -2.55 6.49
N GLY A 141 14.62 -3.73 6.57
CA GLY A 141 14.24 -4.79 7.52
C GLY A 141 15.05 -4.77 8.82
N SER A 142 15.74 -3.67 9.11
CA SER A 142 16.51 -3.45 10.34
C SER A 142 16.11 -2.15 11.02
N PRO A 143 16.19 -2.08 12.37
CA PRO A 143 15.90 -0.83 13.09
C PRO A 143 16.92 0.24 12.73
N SER A 144 16.43 1.42 12.35
CA SER A 144 17.25 2.60 12.12
C SER A 144 17.62 3.25 13.45
N ARG A 145 18.91 3.27 13.79
CA ARG A 145 19.41 3.86 15.03
C ARG A 145 19.72 5.33 14.81
N VAL A 146 19.13 6.18 15.64
CA VAL A 146 19.18 7.64 15.57
C VAL A 146 19.77 8.17 16.87
N SER A 147 20.85 8.94 16.76
CA SER A 147 21.71 9.28 17.90
C SER A 147 21.99 10.77 18.08
N THR A 148 21.68 11.59 17.09
CA THR A 148 21.86 13.05 17.15
C THR A 148 20.52 13.78 17.18
N SER A 149 20.55 15.05 17.62
CA SER A 149 19.35 15.91 17.63
C SER A 149 18.76 16.12 16.23
N ASP A 150 19.61 16.36 15.23
CA ASP A 150 19.17 16.59 13.85
C ASP A 150 18.55 15.34 13.23
N GLU A 151 19.10 14.16 13.51
CA GLU A 151 18.50 12.88 13.10
C GLU A 151 17.15 12.66 13.80
N GLY A 152 17.03 13.01 15.09
CA GLY A 152 15.77 12.94 15.83
C GLY A 152 14.69 13.84 15.21
N ALA A 153 15.04 15.08 14.86
CA ALA A 153 14.17 16.00 14.14
C ALA A 153 13.83 15.48 12.72
N ALA A 154 14.76 14.82 12.04
CA ALA A 154 14.50 14.22 10.73
C ALA A 154 13.46 13.08 10.80
N VAL A 155 13.46 12.27 11.85
CA VAL A 155 12.39 11.25 12.07
C VAL A 155 11.04 11.93 12.31
N ALA A 156 11.00 13.03 13.07
CA ALA A 156 9.77 13.79 13.26
C ALA A 156 9.27 14.39 11.93
N ALA A 157 10.15 14.95 11.11
CA ALA A 157 9.82 15.46 9.78
C ALA A 157 9.32 14.36 8.83
N LEU A 158 9.87 13.13 8.92
CA LEU A 158 9.37 11.97 8.17
C LEU A 158 7.92 11.64 8.55
N ILE A 159 7.58 11.68 9.85
CA ILE A 159 6.20 11.44 10.32
C ILE A 159 5.23 12.43 9.68
N ASP A 160 5.65 13.69 9.57
CA ASP A 160 4.87 14.80 9.00
C ASP A 160 4.86 14.83 7.46
N ALA A 161 5.70 14.02 6.80
CA ALA A 161 5.86 14.05 5.36
C ALA A 161 4.55 13.66 4.63
N PRO A 162 4.00 14.54 3.75
CA PRO A 162 2.71 14.28 3.09
C PRO A 162 2.71 13.07 2.14
N SER A 163 3.87 12.71 1.61
CA SER A 163 4.04 11.59 0.67
C SER A 163 4.27 10.25 1.35
N ARG A 164 4.35 10.21 2.69
CA ARG A 164 4.59 8.99 3.48
C ARG A 164 3.40 8.05 3.38
N ARG A 165 3.69 6.78 3.13
CA ARG A 165 2.72 5.69 2.97
C ARG A 165 2.81 4.65 4.06
N LEU A 166 3.98 4.51 4.71
CA LEU A 166 4.18 3.51 5.75
C LEU A 166 4.07 4.14 7.15
N PRO A 167 3.50 3.42 8.13
CA PRO A 167 3.65 3.75 9.54
C PRO A 167 5.11 3.95 9.96
N VAL A 168 5.34 4.77 10.97
CA VAL A 168 6.66 4.97 11.59
C VAL A 168 6.54 4.55 13.06
N VAL A 169 7.30 3.53 13.43
CA VAL A 169 7.46 3.04 14.80
C VAL A 169 8.68 3.73 15.39
N VAL A 170 8.50 4.42 16.52
CA VAL A 170 9.55 5.14 17.23
C VAL A 170 9.64 4.61 18.66
N GLU A 171 10.82 4.11 19.03
CA GLU A 171 11.12 3.68 20.39
C GLU A 171 12.31 4.49 20.94
N CYS A 172 12.14 5.09 22.13
CA CYS A 172 13.25 5.72 22.84
C CYS A 172 14.03 4.68 23.66
N THR A 173 15.28 4.43 23.28
CA THR A 173 16.15 3.41 23.90
C THR A 173 17.31 4.03 24.69
N SER A 174 17.37 5.36 24.75
CA SER A 174 18.37 6.19 25.44
C SER A 174 18.71 5.75 26.87
N THR A 175 17.73 5.27 27.63
CA THR A 175 17.90 4.85 29.04
C THR A 175 17.87 3.33 29.24
N ARG A 176 17.82 2.53 28.16
CA ARG A 176 17.42 1.10 28.22
C ARG A 176 18.51 0.11 27.81
N GLY A 177 19.59 0.57 27.19
CA GLY A 177 20.63 -0.34 26.69
C GLY A 177 20.06 -1.36 25.70
N THR A 178 20.18 -2.66 26.00
CA THR A 178 19.75 -3.76 25.12
C THR A 178 18.29 -4.20 25.29
N ASN A 179 17.56 -3.69 26.30
CA ASN A 179 16.17 -4.08 26.58
C ASN A 179 15.18 -3.25 25.77
N THR A 180 15.18 -3.44 24.45
CA THR A 180 14.28 -2.78 23.50
C THR A 180 13.05 -3.66 23.22
N ALA A 181 11.86 -3.07 23.21
CA ALA A 181 10.62 -3.76 22.85
C ALA A 181 10.65 -4.18 21.38
N THR A 182 11.03 -3.26 20.49
CA THR A 182 11.10 -3.51 19.05
C THR A 182 12.48 -4.03 18.67
N THR A 183 12.58 -5.34 18.49
CA THR A 183 13.86 -6.03 18.22
C THR A 183 14.23 -6.00 16.73
N ALA A 184 15.40 -6.56 16.39
CA ALA A 184 15.75 -6.81 14.99
C ALA A 184 14.76 -7.77 14.31
N ASP A 185 14.18 -8.72 15.05
CA ASP A 185 13.15 -9.61 14.52
C ASP A 185 11.84 -8.86 14.23
N THR A 186 11.45 -7.94 15.13
CA THR A 186 10.31 -7.04 14.92
C THR A 186 10.48 -6.24 13.63
N ALA A 187 11.63 -5.59 13.45
CA ALA A 187 11.91 -4.82 12.22
C ALA A 187 11.94 -5.70 10.96
N ARG A 188 12.47 -6.92 11.06
CA ARG A 188 12.43 -7.90 9.97
C ARG A 188 11.00 -8.23 9.57
N VAL A 189 10.13 -8.54 10.54
CA VAL A 189 8.72 -8.85 10.29
C VAL A 189 7.99 -7.66 9.66
N LEU A 190 8.34 -6.44 10.08
CA LEU A 190 7.73 -5.21 9.58
C LEU A 190 8.37 -4.65 8.30
N THR A 191 9.28 -5.39 7.65
CA THR A 191 9.92 -4.94 6.41
C THR A 191 8.86 -4.63 5.34
N GLY A 192 8.84 -3.39 4.82
CA GLY A 192 7.84 -2.95 3.85
C GLY A 192 6.44 -2.71 4.42
N ILE A 193 6.23 -2.97 5.71
CA ILE A 193 5.01 -2.64 6.46
C ILE A 193 5.20 -1.31 7.18
N ALA A 194 6.32 -1.10 7.89
CA ALA A 194 6.58 0.10 8.68
C ALA A 194 8.07 0.43 8.74
N HIS A 195 8.39 1.71 9.00
CA HIS A 195 9.74 2.10 9.40
C HIS A 195 9.91 1.91 10.91
N VAL A 196 11.02 1.32 11.34
CA VAL A 196 11.34 1.16 12.78
C VAL A 196 12.55 2.02 13.11
N TYR A 197 12.37 2.99 14.01
CA TYR A 197 13.40 3.90 14.48
C TYR A 197 13.64 3.76 15.98
N HIS A 198 14.91 3.71 16.37
CA HIS A 198 15.35 3.75 17.75
C HIS A 198 16.04 5.08 18.03
N LEU A 199 15.48 5.89 18.93
CA LEU A 199 16.13 7.09 19.45
C LEU A 199 17.08 6.66 20.57
N THR A 200 18.36 6.50 20.24
CA THR A 200 19.35 5.82 21.09
C THR A 200 20.03 6.74 22.10
N THR A 201 19.84 8.06 22.01
CA THR A 201 20.44 9.04 22.92
C THR A 201 19.40 10.05 23.39
N ALA A 202 19.68 10.73 24.51
CA ALA A 202 18.84 11.82 24.99
C ALA A 202 18.78 13.00 24.00
N ALA A 203 19.86 13.26 23.25
CA ALA A 203 19.89 14.30 22.22
C ALA A 203 18.93 13.99 21.06
N ALA A 204 18.86 12.73 20.61
CA ALA A 204 17.90 12.29 19.61
C ALA A 204 16.45 12.38 20.09
N GLU A 205 16.18 11.95 21.34
CA GLU A 205 14.84 12.09 21.95
C GLU A 205 14.44 13.56 22.07
N GLN A 206 15.37 14.43 22.46
CA GLN A 206 15.13 15.87 22.55
C GLN A 206 14.85 16.47 21.17
N GLY A 207 15.70 16.26 20.17
CA GLY A 207 15.50 16.79 18.82
C GLY A 207 14.16 16.36 18.18
N PHE A 208 13.73 15.12 18.42
CA PHE A 208 12.41 14.65 17.99
C PHE A 208 11.26 15.41 18.67
N ASN A 209 11.35 15.61 19.99
CA ASN A 209 10.29 16.26 20.77
C ASN A 209 10.25 17.78 20.54
N ASP A 210 11.41 18.42 20.37
CA ASP A 210 11.56 19.85 20.09
C ASP A 210 10.90 20.24 18.76
N HIS A 211 10.96 19.37 17.74
CA HIS A 211 10.23 19.56 16.47
C HIS A 211 8.73 19.79 16.65
N TYR A 212 8.12 19.16 17.66
CA TYR A 212 6.70 19.33 17.96
C TYR A 212 6.41 20.38 19.05
N GLY A 213 7.45 20.97 19.65
CA GLY A 213 7.32 21.88 20.80
C GLY A 213 6.71 21.24 22.05
N LYS A 214 6.62 19.90 22.09
CA LYS A 214 6.07 19.13 23.21
C LYS A 214 6.58 17.70 23.19
N ARG A 215 6.58 17.06 24.36
CA ARG A 215 6.95 15.64 24.47
C ARG A 215 5.92 14.75 23.77
N LYS A 216 6.36 14.02 22.75
CA LYS A 216 5.59 13.00 22.01
C LYS A 216 6.23 11.62 22.10
N ALA A 217 7.55 11.54 21.98
CA ALA A 217 8.29 10.30 22.19
C ALA A 217 8.84 10.28 23.62
N SER A 218 8.76 9.11 24.24
CA SER A 218 9.25 8.87 25.59
C SER A 218 9.77 7.45 25.71
N SER A 219 10.70 7.25 26.63
CA SER A 219 11.12 5.91 27.03
C SER A 219 10.04 5.12 27.77
N SER A 220 8.79 5.58 27.94
CA SER A 220 7.72 4.83 28.63
C SER A 220 6.80 4.03 27.69
N TRP A 221 6.81 4.30 26.39
CA TRP A 221 5.97 3.62 25.39
C TRP A 221 6.70 3.50 24.05
N VAL A 222 6.14 2.69 23.15
CA VAL A 222 6.49 2.71 21.72
C VAL A 222 5.44 3.55 21.00
N LEU A 223 5.88 4.53 20.22
CA LEU A 223 5.00 5.41 19.46
C LEU A 223 4.86 4.89 18.03
N VAL A 224 3.63 4.68 17.57
CA VAL A 224 3.32 4.40 16.16
C VAL A 224 2.62 5.60 15.56
N ALA A 225 3.25 6.19 14.54
CA ALA A 225 2.64 7.23 13.73
C ALA A 225 2.10 6.62 12.43
N TRP A 226 0.78 6.56 12.31
CA TRP A 226 0.11 6.02 11.13
C TRP A 226 0.24 6.97 9.92
N PRO A 227 0.17 6.45 8.69
CA PRO A 227 0.09 7.28 7.49
C PRO A 227 -1.08 8.26 7.57
N ARG A 228 -0.96 9.41 6.92
CA ARG A 228 -1.94 10.50 7.05
C ARG A 228 -3.29 10.08 6.46
N ALA A 229 -4.34 10.07 7.27
CA ALA A 229 -5.72 9.94 6.82
C ALA A 229 -6.37 11.34 6.81
N GLY A 230 -6.38 12.01 5.65
CA GLY A 230 -6.89 13.38 5.53
C GLY A 230 -5.90 14.43 6.06
N LYS A 231 -6.33 15.31 6.97
CA LYS A 231 -5.49 16.41 7.49
C LYS A 231 -4.70 16.06 8.76
N THR A 232 -5.04 14.98 9.44
CA THR A 232 -4.50 14.63 10.76
C THR A 232 -3.62 13.38 10.71
N ILE A 233 -2.53 13.41 11.47
CA ILE A 233 -1.67 12.24 11.70
C ILE A 233 -2.21 11.55 12.96
N MET A 234 -2.56 10.27 12.83
CA MET A 234 -2.97 9.47 13.97
C MET A 234 -1.72 8.91 14.66
N LEU A 235 -1.64 9.10 15.97
CA LEU A 235 -0.58 8.57 16.81
C LEU A 235 -1.19 7.55 17.78
N THR A 236 -0.51 6.43 17.96
CA THR A 236 -0.90 5.39 18.91
C THR A 236 0.29 5.04 19.79
N GLU A 237 0.05 4.92 21.08
CA GLU A 237 1.08 4.57 22.07
C GLU A 237 0.86 3.12 22.50
N TYR A 238 1.91 2.31 22.42
CA TYR A 238 1.90 0.92 22.84
C TYR A 238 2.75 0.76 24.10
N PRO A 239 2.26 0.02 25.12
CA PRO A 239 3.10 -0.44 26.20
C PRO A 239 4.26 -1.27 25.64
N GLN A 240 5.44 -1.11 26.22
CA GLN A 240 6.66 -1.78 25.71
C GLN A 240 6.67 -3.30 25.92
N SER A 241 5.78 -3.81 26.77
CA SER A 241 5.59 -5.25 26.93
C SER A 241 4.73 -5.87 25.81
N ASP A 242 4.15 -5.05 24.92
CA ASP A 242 3.10 -5.45 23.99
C ASP A 242 3.56 -5.39 22.51
N ASP A 243 4.78 -5.89 22.24
CA ASP A 243 5.34 -5.98 20.88
C ASP A 243 4.47 -6.86 19.97
N GLU A 244 3.87 -7.91 20.51
CA GLU A 244 3.01 -8.82 19.74
C GLU A 244 1.81 -8.10 19.16
N ARG A 245 1.05 -7.37 19.99
CA ARG A 245 -0.09 -6.59 19.54
C ARG A 245 0.30 -5.48 18.57
N LEU A 246 1.43 -4.80 18.82
CA LEU A 246 1.94 -3.78 17.91
C LEU A 246 2.20 -4.37 16.51
N VAL A 247 2.86 -5.53 16.44
CA VAL A 247 3.15 -6.20 15.18
C VAL A 247 1.88 -6.67 14.49
N ASP A 248 0.94 -7.27 15.23
CA ASP A 248 -0.32 -7.78 14.67
C ASP A 248 -1.20 -6.66 14.12
N GLU A 249 -1.32 -5.53 14.82
CA GLU A 249 -2.07 -4.37 14.35
C GLU A 249 -1.43 -3.74 13.09
N LEU A 250 -0.10 -3.69 13.02
CA LEU A 250 0.62 -3.21 11.83
C LEU A 250 0.45 -4.15 10.63
N ILE A 251 0.52 -5.47 10.83
CA ILE A 251 0.25 -6.45 9.77
C ILE A 251 -1.20 -6.33 9.29
N ALA A 252 -2.16 -6.25 10.21
CA ALA A 252 -3.57 -6.10 9.86
C ALA A 252 -3.83 -4.82 9.06
N ALA A 253 -3.21 -3.70 9.45
CA ALA A 253 -3.29 -2.45 8.71
C ALA A 253 -2.66 -2.54 7.31
N ALA A 254 -1.51 -3.21 7.18
CA ALA A 254 -0.88 -3.43 5.89
C ALA A 254 -1.75 -4.28 4.96
N VAL A 255 -2.33 -5.38 5.48
CA VAL A 255 -3.28 -6.22 4.74
C VAL A 255 -4.50 -5.41 4.29
N GLY A 256 -5.06 -4.57 5.16
CA GLY A 256 -6.18 -3.70 4.83
C GLY A 256 -5.87 -2.61 3.79
N ALA A 257 -4.60 -2.26 3.60
CA ALA A 257 -4.13 -1.25 2.66
C ALA A 257 -3.71 -1.82 1.30
N LEU A 258 -3.74 -3.15 1.11
CA LEU A 258 -3.30 -3.79 -0.13
C LEU A 258 -4.17 -3.37 -1.34
N PRO A 259 -3.56 -3.02 -2.49
CA PRO A 259 -4.32 -2.74 -3.70
C PRO A 259 -4.97 -4.01 -4.25
N PRO A 260 -6.00 -3.92 -5.12
CA PRO A 260 -6.44 -5.08 -5.89
C PRO A 260 -5.31 -5.53 -6.83
N LEU A 261 -5.14 -6.85 -6.96
CA LEU A 261 -4.15 -7.42 -7.86
C LEU A 261 -4.66 -7.40 -9.31
N PRO A 262 -3.88 -6.89 -10.29
CA PRO A 262 -4.26 -6.97 -11.68
C PRO A 262 -4.26 -8.43 -12.17
N ARG A 263 -5.05 -8.72 -13.21
CA ARG A 263 -4.99 -10.04 -13.87
C ARG A 263 -3.60 -10.23 -14.49
N PRO A 264 -3.00 -11.43 -14.39
CA PRO A 264 -1.85 -11.77 -15.20
C PRO A 264 -2.19 -11.53 -16.67
N SER A 265 -1.26 -10.98 -17.45
CA SER A 265 -1.43 -10.97 -18.90
C SER A 265 -1.31 -12.42 -19.35
N THR A 266 -2.43 -13.13 -19.44
CA THR A 266 -2.46 -14.39 -20.16
C THR A 266 -2.17 -14.03 -21.62
N ARG A 267 -0.90 -14.07 -22.03
CA ARG A 267 -0.64 -14.46 -23.41
C ARG A 267 -1.35 -15.81 -23.54
N PRO A 268 -2.25 -16.02 -24.51
CA PRO A 268 -2.77 -17.35 -24.75
C PRO A 268 -1.54 -18.20 -25.04
N GLN A 269 -1.06 -18.93 -24.03
CA GLN A 269 -0.33 -20.14 -24.29
C GLN A 269 -1.39 -20.99 -24.97
N SER A 270 -1.34 -21.01 -26.30
CA SER A 270 -1.75 -22.19 -27.02
C SER A 270 -1.01 -23.32 -26.31
N THR A 271 -1.68 -23.97 -25.36
CA THR A 271 -1.26 -25.27 -24.89
C THR A 271 -0.97 -26.02 -26.17
N PRO A 272 0.27 -26.46 -26.44
CA PRO A 272 0.47 -27.42 -27.50
C PRO A 272 -0.54 -28.52 -27.16
N SER A 273 -1.51 -28.71 -28.03
CA SER A 273 -2.52 -29.73 -27.90
C SER A 273 -1.78 -31.05 -27.82
N VAL A 274 -1.41 -31.45 -26.60
CA VAL A 274 -0.91 -32.79 -26.35
C VAL A 274 -2.03 -33.68 -26.88
N PRO A 275 -1.74 -34.58 -27.84
CA PRO A 275 -2.77 -35.32 -28.56
C PRO A 275 -3.37 -36.42 -27.67
N ILE A 276 -3.96 -36.04 -26.53
CA ILE A 276 -4.85 -36.89 -25.75
C ILE A 276 -6.24 -36.92 -26.42
N GLN A 277 -6.59 -35.89 -27.20
CA GLN A 277 -7.82 -35.87 -28.00
C GLN A 277 -7.88 -37.02 -29.02
N GLN A 278 -6.76 -37.58 -29.48
CA GLN A 278 -6.77 -38.69 -30.43
C GLN A 278 -7.04 -40.06 -29.81
N VAL A 279 -6.81 -40.25 -28.49
CA VAL A 279 -7.12 -41.52 -27.82
C VAL A 279 -8.59 -41.57 -27.36
N VAL A 280 -9.18 -40.41 -27.06
CA VAL A 280 -10.59 -40.31 -26.64
C VAL A 280 -11.53 -40.16 -27.85
N ALA A 281 -11.03 -39.79 -29.04
CA ALA A 281 -11.83 -39.70 -30.26
C ALA A 281 -12.49 -41.04 -30.66
N ASN A 282 -11.96 -42.18 -30.21
CA ASN A 282 -12.42 -43.51 -30.60
C ASN A 282 -13.21 -44.26 -29.51
N THR A 283 -13.52 -43.64 -28.37
CA THR A 283 -14.34 -44.29 -27.34
C THR A 283 -15.80 -43.87 -27.48
N SER A 284 -16.65 -44.80 -27.91
CA SER A 284 -18.11 -44.65 -28.02
C SER A 284 -18.82 -44.80 -26.67
N SER A 285 -18.22 -44.32 -25.57
CA SER A 285 -18.83 -44.37 -24.24
C SER A 285 -19.75 -43.16 -24.03
N PRO A 286 -21.01 -43.35 -23.59
CA PRO A 286 -21.94 -42.24 -23.32
C PRO A 286 -21.42 -41.28 -22.25
N GLU A 287 -20.67 -41.77 -21.25
CA GLU A 287 -20.07 -40.93 -20.20
C GLU A 287 -19.03 -39.94 -20.76
N VAL A 288 -18.28 -40.35 -21.79
CA VAL A 288 -17.31 -39.48 -22.47
C VAL A 288 -18.03 -38.39 -23.27
N GLY A 289 -19.20 -38.70 -23.83
CA GLY A 289 -20.07 -37.74 -24.51
C GLY A 289 -20.61 -36.67 -23.56
N ASP A 290 -21.07 -37.08 -22.38
CA ASP A 290 -21.60 -36.16 -21.37
C ASP A 290 -20.49 -35.29 -20.75
N LEU A 291 -19.31 -35.85 -20.50
CA LEU A 291 -18.15 -35.09 -20.06
C LEU A 291 -17.71 -34.04 -21.10
N ARG A 292 -17.77 -34.36 -22.40
CA ARG A 292 -17.48 -33.39 -23.48
C ARG A 292 -18.47 -32.23 -23.49
N ARG A 293 -19.77 -32.50 -23.38
CA ARG A 293 -20.78 -31.42 -23.30
C ARG A 293 -20.57 -30.55 -22.07
N LYS A 294 -20.31 -31.16 -20.91
CA LYS A 294 -20.07 -30.42 -19.68
C LYS A 294 -18.80 -29.58 -19.74
N ASN A 295 -17.75 -30.07 -20.41
CA ASN A 295 -16.52 -29.31 -20.60
C ASN A 295 -16.76 -28.11 -21.54
N GLN A 296 -17.52 -28.28 -22.62
CA GLN A 296 -17.94 -27.18 -23.50
C GLN A 296 -18.78 -26.14 -22.76
N GLU A 297 -19.72 -26.57 -21.91
CA GLU A 297 -20.54 -25.66 -21.10
C GLU A 297 -19.70 -24.89 -20.06
N LEU A 298 -18.71 -25.55 -19.46
CA LEU A 298 -17.77 -24.91 -18.55
C LEU A 298 -16.87 -23.91 -19.26
N GLU A 299 -16.34 -24.26 -20.44
CA GLU A 299 -15.55 -23.35 -21.28
C GLU A 299 -16.37 -22.11 -21.66
N GLN A 300 -17.65 -22.29 -22.01
CA GLN A 300 -18.55 -21.18 -22.30
C GLN A 300 -18.80 -20.30 -21.08
N ARG A 301 -19.11 -20.88 -19.91
CA ARG A 301 -19.29 -20.11 -18.66
C ARG A 301 -18.02 -19.36 -18.25
N VAL A 302 -16.85 -19.95 -18.45
CA VAL A 302 -15.58 -19.28 -18.17
C VAL A 302 -15.40 -18.08 -19.09
N ALA A 303 -15.74 -18.19 -20.38
CA ALA A 303 -15.69 -17.06 -21.31
C ALA A 303 -16.68 -15.95 -20.93
N GLU A 304 -17.90 -16.30 -20.53
CA GLU A 304 -18.92 -15.34 -20.06
C GLU A 304 -18.44 -14.61 -18.79
N LEU A 305 -17.95 -15.34 -17.78
CA LEU A 305 -17.40 -14.75 -16.55
C LEU A 305 -16.14 -13.90 -16.81
N GLN A 306 -15.37 -14.23 -17.84
CA GLN A 306 -14.23 -13.42 -18.24
C GLN A 306 -14.68 -12.07 -18.79
N ALA A 307 -15.67 -12.07 -19.68
CA ALA A 307 -16.26 -10.85 -20.25
C ALA A 307 -16.90 -9.98 -19.15
N ASP A 308 -17.74 -10.56 -18.29
CA ASP A 308 -18.39 -9.83 -17.19
C ASP A 308 -17.39 -9.15 -16.25
N TYR A 309 -16.27 -9.82 -15.97
CA TYR A 309 -15.23 -9.22 -15.16
C TYR A 309 -14.48 -8.13 -15.90
N ASP A 310 -14.17 -8.30 -17.19
CA ASP A 310 -13.46 -7.27 -17.95
C ASP A 310 -14.30 -5.99 -17.99
N ASP A 311 -15.61 -6.12 -18.20
CA ASP A 311 -16.58 -5.03 -18.07
C ASP A 311 -16.58 -4.41 -16.66
N LEU A 312 -16.55 -5.24 -15.60
CA LEU A 312 -16.48 -4.74 -14.22
C LEU A 312 -15.16 -4.03 -13.93
N HIS A 313 -14.05 -4.50 -14.51
CA HIS A 313 -12.73 -3.91 -14.35
C HIS A 313 -12.65 -2.56 -15.06
N GLU A 314 -13.17 -2.45 -16.28
CA GLU A 314 -13.31 -1.19 -16.99
C GLU A 314 -14.15 -0.19 -16.17
N ASN A 315 -15.30 -0.63 -15.64
CA ASN A 315 -16.14 0.20 -14.78
C ASN A 315 -15.42 0.66 -13.50
N LEU A 316 -14.63 -0.21 -12.88
CA LEU A 316 -13.83 0.15 -11.70
C LEU A 316 -12.76 1.18 -12.06
N THR A 317 -12.04 1.00 -13.16
CA THR A 317 -11.00 1.95 -13.60
C THR A 317 -11.60 3.30 -13.98
N LEU A 318 -12.78 3.31 -14.61
CA LEU A 318 -13.53 4.54 -14.90
C LEU A 318 -13.96 5.24 -13.60
N THR A 319 -14.48 4.48 -12.63
CA THR A 319 -14.87 5.01 -11.32
C THR A 319 -13.67 5.62 -10.59
N ASP A 320 -12.52 4.95 -10.65
CA ASP A 320 -11.27 5.44 -10.08
C ASP A 320 -10.79 6.74 -10.75
N HIS A 321 -10.91 6.83 -12.08
CA HIS A 321 -10.60 8.04 -12.84
C HIS A 321 -11.52 9.20 -12.45
N LEU A 322 -12.84 8.96 -12.37
CA LEU A 322 -13.82 9.95 -11.94
C LEU A 322 -13.58 10.40 -10.49
N ASN A 323 -13.26 9.47 -9.57
CA ASN A 323 -12.89 9.79 -8.20
C ASN A 323 -11.63 10.66 -8.15
N GLY A 324 -10.61 10.36 -8.97
CA GLY A 324 -9.42 11.19 -9.11
C GLY A 324 -9.78 12.62 -9.52
N LYS A 325 -10.62 12.78 -10.54
CA LYS A 325 -11.10 14.09 -10.99
C LYS A 325 -11.86 14.85 -9.91
N ILE A 326 -12.72 14.18 -9.14
CA ILE A 326 -13.44 14.79 -8.01
C ILE A 326 -12.47 15.28 -6.93
N VAL A 327 -11.42 14.51 -6.64
CA VAL A 327 -10.39 14.90 -5.66
C VAL A 327 -9.62 16.13 -6.15
N GLU A 328 -9.21 16.17 -7.42
CA GLU A 328 -8.53 17.32 -8.03
C GLU A 328 -9.41 18.57 -8.02
N GLU A 329 -10.69 18.44 -8.38
CA GLU A 329 -11.66 19.55 -8.30
C GLU A 329 -11.84 20.04 -6.86
N ARG A 330 -11.92 19.11 -5.90
CA ARG A 330 -12.01 19.45 -4.47
C ARG A 330 -10.76 20.19 -3.98
N GLU A 331 -9.56 19.74 -4.35
CA GLU A 331 -8.32 20.42 -4.01
C GLU A 331 -8.24 21.81 -4.64
N ARG A 332 -8.69 21.96 -5.89
CA ARG A 332 -8.81 23.27 -6.55
C ARG A 332 -9.74 24.21 -5.77
N TYR A 333 -10.93 23.76 -5.37
CA TYR A 333 -11.85 24.58 -4.58
C TYR A 333 -11.30 24.90 -3.18
N LEU A 334 -10.61 23.94 -2.54
CA LEU A 334 -9.95 24.18 -1.26
C LEU A 334 -8.85 25.23 -1.36
N ASN A 335 -8.05 25.21 -2.43
CA ASN A 335 -7.01 26.21 -2.66
C ASN A 335 -7.63 27.60 -2.91
N GLN A 336 -8.67 27.70 -3.74
CA GLN A 336 -9.41 28.94 -3.97
C GLN A 336 -10.02 29.50 -2.67
N LEU A 337 -10.58 28.64 -1.82
CA LEU A 337 -11.11 29.05 -0.51
C LEU A 337 -9.99 29.50 0.43
N THR A 338 -8.87 28.78 0.46
CA THR A 338 -7.71 29.13 1.30
C THR A 338 -7.13 30.49 0.88
N GLU A 339 -7.02 30.75 -0.42
CA GLU A 339 -6.60 32.06 -0.95
C GLU A 339 -7.54 33.19 -0.52
N LEU A 340 -8.87 32.97 -0.56
CA LEU A 340 -9.82 33.98 -0.06
C LEU A 340 -9.71 34.19 1.45
N LEU A 341 -9.57 33.12 2.23
CA LEU A 341 -9.44 33.21 3.69
C LEU A 341 -8.14 33.92 4.09
N ALA A 342 -7.06 33.76 3.32
CA ALA A 342 -5.81 34.49 3.55
C ALA A 342 -5.97 36.01 3.37
N LEU A 343 -6.93 36.47 2.55
CA LEU A 343 -7.24 37.91 2.44
C LEU A 343 -7.75 38.48 3.77
N ARG A 344 -8.42 37.67 4.60
CA ARG A 344 -8.90 38.10 5.92
C ARG A 344 -7.76 38.52 6.85
N ASP A 345 -6.60 37.87 6.70
CA ASP A 345 -5.43 38.13 7.54
C ASP A 345 -4.68 39.41 7.10
N ASP A 346 -4.95 39.93 5.90
CA ASP A 346 -4.49 41.25 5.43
C ASP A 346 -5.62 42.28 5.40
N THR A 347 -5.67 43.08 6.46
CA THR A 347 -6.73 44.09 6.68
C THR A 347 -6.80 45.17 5.59
N THR A 348 -5.70 45.41 4.86
CA THR A 348 -5.68 46.40 3.77
C THR A 348 -6.36 45.88 2.51
N GLN A 349 -6.31 44.57 2.28
CA GLN A 349 -6.96 43.88 1.16
C GLN A 349 -8.40 43.52 1.52
N TRP A 350 -8.65 43.04 2.74
CA TRP A 350 -10.00 42.67 3.20
C TRP A 350 -10.98 43.85 3.20
N ASN A 351 -10.52 45.04 3.60
CA ASN A 351 -11.35 46.23 3.64
C ASN A 351 -11.70 46.79 2.24
N ARG A 352 -11.15 46.22 1.16
CA ARG A 352 -11.63 46.43 -0.22
C ARG A 352 -12.72 45.40 -0.54
N THR A 353 -13.83 45.50 0.18
CA THR A 353 -14.93 44.53 0.14
C THR A 353 -15.45 44.24 -1.28
N LEU A 354 -15.51 45.26 -2.14
CA LEU A 354 -15.88 45.09 -3.56
C LEU A 354 -14.90 44.18 -4.31
N ASP A 355 -13.59 44.35 -4.13
CA ASP A 355 -12.56 43.53 -4.78
C ASP A 355 -12.61 42.07 -4.28
N VAL A 356 -12.83 41.89 -2.97
CA VAL A 356 -12.97 40.57 -2.34
C VAL A 356 -14.20 39.83 -2.90
N VAL A 357 -15.33 40.52 -3.04
CA VAL A 357 -16.58 39.96 -3.59
C VAL A 357 -16.43 39.63 -5.07
N GLN A 358 -15.80 40.50 -5.86
CA GLN A 358 -15.52 40.22 -7.27
C GLN A 358 -14.59 39.01 -7.42
N ARG A 359 -13.60 38.87 -6.54
CA ARG A 359 -12.72 37.69 -6.52
C ARG A 359 -13.47 36.43 -6.12
N ALA A 360 -14.39 36.52 -5.15
CA ALA A 360 -15.26 35.41 -4.76
C ALA A 360 -16.20 34.99 -5.90
N LYS A 361 -16.84 35.92 -6.60
CA LYS A 361 -17.69 35.65 -7.77
C LYS A 361 -16.93 34.91 -8.88
N ARG A 362 -15.67 35.30 -9.12
CA ARG A 362 -14.81 34.62 -10.11
C ARG A 362 -14.34 33.24 -9.66
N ALA A 363 -14.05 33.07 -8.37
CA ALA A 363 -13.57 31.81 -7.82
C ALA A 363 -14.70 30.77 -7.68
N PHE A 364 -15.89 31.22 -7.31
CA PHE A 364 -17.05 30.38 -6.99
C PHE A 364 -18.20 30.59 -7.97
N VAL A 365 -17.95 30.34 -9.25
CA VAL A 365 -18.94 30.47 -10.34
C VAL A 365 -20.19 29.59 -10.19
N MET A 366 -20.17 28.60 -9.29
CA MET A 366 -21.30 27.72 -8.99
C MET A 366 -22.21 28.25 -7.86
N LEU A 367 -21.84 29.36 -7.22
CA LEU A 367 -22.64 29.96 -6.16
C LEU A 367 -23.50 31.09 -6.73
N ASP A 368 -24.78 31.09 -6.37
CA ASP A 368 -25.66 32.21 -6.65
C ASP A 368 -25.40 33.33 -5.64
N PHE A 369 -24.82 34.43 -6.11
CA PHE A 369 -24.65 35.63 -5.31
C PHE A 369 -25.93 36.46 -5.36
N HIS A 370 -26.30 37.07 -4.23
CA HIS A 370 -27.41 38.00 -4.19
C HIS A 370 -27.16 39.14 -5.21
N PRO A 371 -28.16 39.52 -6.05
CA PRO A 371 -27.97 40.51 -7.11
C PRO A 371 -27.40 41.83 -6.57
N ASP A 372 -27.93 42.29 -5.43
CA ASP A 372 -27.50 43.55 -4.80
C ASP A 372 -26.35 43.41 -3.80
N VAL A 373 -25.58 42.30 -3.82
CA VAL A 373 -24.51 42.08 -2.82
C VAL A 373 -23.44 43.18 -2.88
N GLU A 374 -23.21 43.76 -4.05
CA GLU A 374 -22.23 44.84 -4.26
C GLU A 374 -22.72 46.17 -3.66
N ASP A 375 -24.02 46.46 -3.78
CA ASP A 375 -24.65 47.67 -3.26
C ASP A 375 -24.88 47.60 -1.74
N ARG A 376 -25.18 46.41 -1.22
CA ARG A 376 -25.49 46.18 0.21
C ARG A 376 -24.28 46.21 1.11
N LEU A 377 -23.06 46.01 0.58
CA LEU A 377 -21.85 45.94 1.40
C LEU A 377 -21.37 47.30 1.93
N GLY A 378 -21.86 48.42 1.35
CA GLY A 378 -21.58 49.77 1.83
C GLY A 378 -20.09 50.12 1.95
N SER A 379 -19.77 51.36 2.36
CA SER A 379 -18.39 51.77 2.69
C SER A 379 -17.95 51.34 4.10
N THR A 380 -18.59 50.32 4.66
CA THR A 380 -18.41 49.88 6.04
C THR A 380 -17.05 49.21 6.20
N GLN A 381 -16.08 49.95 6.73
CA GLN A 381 -14.75 49.44 7.08
C GLN A 381 -14.81 48.84 8.48
N PHE A 382 -14.48 47.57 8.60
CA PHE A 382 -14.39 46.90 9.89
C PHE A 382 -12.95 46.98 10.42
N SER A 383 -12.82 47.09 11.75
CA SER A 383 -11.49 47.03 12.37
C SER A 383 -10.88 45.63 12.19
N PRO A 384 -9.54 45.50 12.19
CA PRO A 384 -8.84 44.21 12.12
C PRO A 384 -9.39 43.14 13.08
N ALA A 385 -9.68 43.54 14.33
CA ALA A 385 -10.22 42.66 15.35
C ALA A 385 -11.67 42.22 15.08
N THR A 386 -12.44 43.03 14.36
CA THR A 386 -13.81 42.69 13.94
C THR A 386 -13.77 41.74 12.74
N ASN A 387 -12.87 41.98 11.79
CA ASN A 387 -12.65 41.11 10.63
C ASN A 387 -12.16 39.70 10.99
N GLN A 388 -11.40 39.54 12.06
CA GLN A 388 -10.97 38.21 12.54
C GLN A 388 -12.10 37.44 13.26
N ARG A 389 -13.11 38.14 13.81
CA ARG A 389 -14.24 37.53 14.52
C ARG A 389 -15.37 37.07 13.58
N ILE A 390 -15.53 37.75 12.45
CA ILE A 390 -16.40 37.37 11.33
C ILE A 390 -15.70 36.26 10.54
#